data_AF-A0A838FQX0-F1
#
_entry.id   AF-A0A838FQX0-F1
#
_cell.length_a   1.000
_cell.length_b   1.000
_cell.length_c   1.000
_cell.angle_alpha   90.00
_cell.angle_beta   90.00
_cell.angle_gamma   90.00
#
_symmetry.space_group_name_H-M   'P 1'
#
loop_
_entity.id
_entity.type
_entity.pdbx_description
1 polymer ?
#
loop_
_entity_poly.entity_id
_entity_poly.type
_entity_poly.pdbx_seq_one_letter_code
_entity_poly.pdbx_strand_id
1 'polypeptide(L)'
;MQLRRNEIMTGVLVLATVAILTGILILLGAPGLFRPLVTYSIYFDNAAGIKLGAPVLLAGRKIGQVERLYSPVSTDDAARAVAAAEAIRPPDPTATPAPDGTPRPKFEARVDVRVE
;
A
#
# COMPACT_ATOMS: atom_id res chain seq x y z
N MET A 1 42.06 36.75 -18.12
CA MET A 1 40.89 36.33 -17.29
C MET A 1 39.96 35.34 -18.01
N GLN A 2 40.43 34.50 -18.96
CA GLN A 2 39.56 33.55 -19.67
C GLN A 2 39.44 32.20 -18.96
N LEU A 3 40.49 31.75 -18.24
CA LEU A 3 40.47 30.50 -17.45
C LEU A 3 39.30 30.47 -16.45
N ARG A 4 39.15 31.52 -15.63
CA ARG A 4 38.05 31.61 -14.65
C ARG A 4 36.66 31.49 -15.29
N ARG A 5 36.48 32.03 -16.50
CA ARG A 5 35.18 31.97 -17.19
C ARG A 5 34.89 30.55 -17.68
N ASN A 6 35.89 29.85 -18.20
CA ASN A 6 35.77 28.46 -18.65
C ASN A 6 35.56 27.49 -17.49
N GLU A 7 36.24 27.71 -16.35
CA GLU A 7 36.05 26.94 -15.12
C GLU A 7 34.62 27.07 -14.59
N ILE A 8 34.09 28.30 -14.54
CA ILE A 8 32.70 28.56 -14.11
C ILE A 8 31.70 27.90 -15.07
N MET A 9 31.88 28.04 -16.39
CA MET A 9 30.97 27.43 -17.37
C MET A 9 30.98 25.90 -17.29
N THR A 10 32.13 25.30 -17.04
CA THR A 10 32.25 23.86 -16.85
C THR A 10 31.56 23.41 -15.56
N GLY A 11 31.76 24.15 -14.46
CA GLY A 11 31.05 23.89 -13.20
C GLY A 11 29.53 23.98 -13.34
N VAL A 12 29.03 25.00 -14.04
CA VAL A 12 27.59 25.14 -14.33
C VAL A 12 27.06 23.98 -15.17
N LEU A 13 27.80 23.53 -16.19
CA LEU A 13 27.42 22.38 -17.01
C LEU A 13 27.30 21.09 -16.17
N VAL A 14 28.27 20.85 -15.28
CA VAL A 14 28.27 19.67 -14.40
C VAL A 14 27.09 19.74 -13.41
N LEU A 15 26.84 20.89 -12.79
CA LEU A 15 25.70 21.04 -11.88
C LEU A 15 24.35 20.87 -12.60
N ALA A 16 24.22 21.44 -13.81
CA ALA A 16 23.00 21.30 -14.61
C ALA A 16 22.75 19.84 -14.99
N THR A 17 23.78 19.11 -15.43
CA THR A 17 23.65 17.69 -15.80
C THR A 17 23.30 16.81 -14.60
N VAL A 18 23.93 17.03 -13.44
CA VAL A 18 23.59 16.32 -12.20
C VAL A 18 22.16 16.64 -11.75
N ALA A 19 21.72 17.89 -11.82
CA ALA A 19 20.37 18.30 -11.46
C ALA A 19 19.31 17.63 -12.37
N ILE A 20 19.56 17.61 -13.69
CA ILE A 20 18.67 16.97 -14.66
C ILE A 20 18.61 15.46 -14.40
N LEU A 21 19.75 14.79 -14.24
CA LEU A 21 19.80 13.35 -13.94
C LEU A 21 19.02 13.01 -12.67
N THR A 22 19.25 13.78 -11.61
CA THR A 22 18.56 13.58 -10.33
C THR A 22 17.05 13.80 -10.49
N GLY A 23 16.64 14.83 -11.22
CA GLY A 23 15.24 15.10 -11.53
C GLY A 23 14.57 13.95 -12.28
N ILE A 24 15.25 13.37 -13.28
CA ILE A 24 14.75 12.20 -14.03
C ILE A 24 14.62 10.99 -13.10
N LEU A 25 15.64 10.69 -12.28
CA LEU A 25 15.60 9.56 -11.35
C LEU A 25 14.45 9.68 -10.35
N ILE A 26 14.19 10.88 -9.83
CA ILE A 26 13.07 11.14 -8.94
C ILE A 26 11.74 10.93 -9.66
N LEU A 27 11.61 11.49 -10.87
CA LEU A 27 10.39 11.39 -11.67
C LEU A 27 10.02 9.92 -12.00
N LEU A 28 11.02 9.08 -12.29
CA LEU A 28 10.80 7.67 -12.63
C LEU A 28 10.71 6.77 -11.38
N GLY A 29 11.51 7.03 -10.36
CA GLY A 29 11.71 6.14 -9.22
C GLY A 29 10.79 6.37 -8.04
N ALA A 30 10.15 7.55 -7.95
CA ALA A 30 9.31 7.91 -6.80
C ALA A 30 7.86 8.20 -7.23
N PRO A 31 7.09 7.16 -7.65
CA PRO A 31 5.68 7.35 -8.02
C PRO A 31 4.84 7.93 -6.87
N GLY A 32 5.23 7.67 -5.61
CA GLY A 32 4.60 8.25 -4.43
C GLY A 32 5.03 9.67 -4.05
N LEU A 33 5.94 10.30 -4.78
CA LEU A 33 6.29 11.70 -4.55
C LEU A 33 5.23 12.67 -5.10
N PHE A 34 4.56 12.27 -6.18
CA PHE A 34 3.60 13.14 -6.89
C PHE A 34 2.16 12.61 -6.90
N ARG A 35 1.93 11.36 -6.46
CA ARG A 35 0.59 10.78 -6.32
C ARG A 35 0.40 10.19 -4.92
N PRO A 36 -0.70 10.49 -4.22
CA PRO A 36 -0.97 9.88 -2.93
C PRO A 36 -1.20 8.37 -3.09
N LEU A 37 -0.38 7.56 -2.44
CA LEU A 37 -0.57 6.11 -2.37
C LEU A 37 -1.56 5.80 -1.25
N VAL A 38 -2.62 5.07 -1.58
CA VAL A 38 -3.60 4.63 -0.58
C VAL A 38 -3.31 3.17 -0.24
N THR A 39 -3.09 2.90 1.05
CA THR A 39 -2.88 1.55 1.56
C THR A 39 -4.13 1.09 2.30
N TYR A 40 -4.71 -0.03 1.85
CA TYR A 40 -5.85 -0.68 2.47
C TYR A 40 -5.38 -1.88 3.27
N SER A 41 -5.83 -2.00 4.52
CA SER A 41 -5.62 -3.21 5.31
C SER A 41 -6.83 -4.12 5.18
N ILE A 42 -6.60 -5.34 4.69
CA ILE A 42 -7.62 -6.37 4.48
C ILE A 42 -7.31 -7.54 5.40
N TYR A 43 -8.32 -8.03 6.10
CA TYR A 43 -8.20 -9.15 7.03
C TYR A 43 -8.77 -10.41 6.40
N PHE A 44 -8.01 -11.50 6.50
CA PHE A 44 -8.37 -12.80 5.94
C PHE A 44 -8.31 -13.86 7.04
N ASP A 45 -9.25 -14.80 6.97
CA ASP A 45 -9.24 -16.00 7.81
C ASP A 45 -8.11 -16.95 7.40
N ASN A 46 -7.70 -16.91 6.13
CA ASN A 46 -6.55 -17.64 5.61
C ASN A 46 -5.96 -16.89 4.40
N ALA A 47 -4.64 -16.62 4.43
CA ALA A 47 -3.91 -15.95 3.34
C ALA A 47 -2.88 -16.87 2.65
N ALA A 48 -3.07 -18.19 2.70
CA ALA A 48 -2.18 -19.15 2.06
C ALA A 48 -2.03 -18.85 0.56
N GLY A 49 -0.78 -18.76 0.10
CA GLY A 49 -0.45 -18.49 -1.29
C GLY A 49 -0.35 -17.01 -1.67
N ILE A 50 -0.73 -16.08 -0.79
CA ILE A 50 -0.50 -14.64 -1.01
C ILE A 50 0.97 -14.32 -0.71
N LYS A 51 1.64 -13.64 -1.63
CA LYS A 51 3.05 -13.23 -1.52
C LYS A 51 3.17 -11.71 -1.52
N LEU A 52 4.27 -11.22 -0.93
CA LEU A 52 4.68 -9.82 -1.08
C LEU A 52 4.84 -9.48 -2.56
N GLY A 53 4.29 -8.34 -2.99
CA GLY A 53 4.28 -7.91 -4.38
C GLY A 53 3.25 -8.59 -5.28
N ALA A 54 2.40 -9.49 -4.74
CA ALA A 54 1.33 -10.09 -5.53
C ALA A 54 0.40 -9.01 -6.11
N PRO A 55 0.02 -9.10 -7.39
CA PRO A 55 -0.84 -8.11 -8.02
C PRO A 55 -2.26 -8.21 -7.48
N VAL A 56 -2.85 -7.08 -7.10
CA VAL A 56 -4.26 -7.00 -6.71
C VAL A 56 -5.08 -6.55 -7.90
N LEU A 57 -6.05 -7.37 -8.26
CA LEU A 57 -6.90 -7.16 -9.43
C LEU A 57 -8.31 -6.77 -9.01
N LEU A 58 -8.87 -5.76 -9.67
CA LEU A 58 -10.29 -5.42 -9.61
C LEU A 58 -10.88 -5.61 -11.00
N ALA A 59 -11.86 -6.52 -11.12
CA ALA A 59 -12.46 -6.89 -12.41
C ALA A 59 -11.42 -7.23 -13.50
N GLY A 60 -10.35 -7.94 -13.12
CA GLY A 60 -9.27 -8.34 -14.02
C GLY A 60 -8.22 -7.26 -14.32
N ARG A 61 -8.41 -6.02 -13.84
CA ARG A 61 -7.41 -4.94 -13.98
C ARG A 61 -6.57 -4.82 -12.72
N LYS A 62 -5.25 -4.70 -12.88
CA LYS A 62 -4.35 -4.40 -11.77
C LYS A 62 -4.68 -3.02 -11.20
N ILE A 63 -5.04 -2.99 -9.92
CA ILE A 63 -5.27 -1.76 -9.15
C ILE A 63 -4.16 -1.51 -8.14
N GLY A 64 -3.32 -2.51 -7.86
CA GLY A 64 -2.36 -2.41 -6.79
C GLY A 64 -1.50 -3.65 -6.61
N GLN A 65 -0.83 -3.70 -5.48
CA GLN A 65 0.00 -4.83 -5.08
C GLN A 65 0.02 -4.99 -3.56
N VAL A 66 0.28 -6.22 -3.11
CA VAL A 66 0.47 -6.52 -1.69
C VAL A 66 1.78 -5.92 -1.21
N GLU A 67 1.70 -4.97 -0.28
CA GLU A 67 2.86 -4.31 0.32
C GLU A 67 3.38 -5.09 1.52
N ARG A 68 2.49 -5.56 2.40
CA ARG A 68 2.86 -6.26 3.64
C ARG A 68 1.87 -7.37 3.96
N LEU A 69 2.40 -8.42 4.58
CA LEU A 69 1.63 -9.55 5.08
C LEU A 69 2.03 -9.80 6.53
N TYR A 70 1.04 -9.72 7.42
CA TYR A 70 1.23 -9.97 8.84
C TYR A 70 0.42 -11.21 9.25
N SER A 71 1.10 -12.17 9.87
CA SER A 71 0.50 -13.37 10.44
C SER A 71 1.38 -13.80 11.63
N PRO A 72 0.82 -14.04 12.83
CA PRO A 72 -0.59 -13.93 13.20
C PRO A 72 -1.06 -12.47 13.40
N VAL A 73 -2.36 -12.20 13.25
CA VAL A 73 -2.97 -10.90 13.53
C VAL A 73 -3.04 -10.66 15.05
N SER A 74 -2.74 -9.43 15.48
CA SER A 74 -2.81 -9.04 16.90
C SER A 74 -4.27 -8.99 17.39
N THR A 75 -4.50 -9.12 18.70
CA THR A 75 -5.86 -9.03 19.28
C THR A 75 -6.51 -7.66 19.02
N ASP A 76 -5.71 -6.59 19.05
CA ASP A 76 -6.19 -5.23 18.81
C ASP A 76 -6.57 -5.02 17.34
N ASP A 77 -5.77 -5.55 16.41
CA ASP A 77 -6.09 -5.51 14.98
C ASP A 77 -7.31 -6.38 14.65
N ALA A 78 -7.47 -7.53 15.31
CA ALA A 78 -8.65 -8.37 15.14
C ALA A 78 -9.92 -7.65 15.60
N ALA A 79 -9.87 -6.90 16.72
CA ALA A 79 -11.01 -6.08 17.16
C ALA A 79 -11.35 -4.98 16.15
N ARG A 80 -10.33 -4.32 15.57
CA ARG A 80 -10.53 -3.33 14.49
C ARG A 80 -11.13 -3.95 13.24
N ALA A 81 -10.73 -5.17 12.89
CA ALA A 81 -11.28 -5.91 11.76
C ALA A 81 -12.77 -6.19 11.94
N VAL A 82 -13.18 -6.63 13.13
CA VAL A 82 -14.60 -6.83 13.48
C VAL A 82 -15.39 -5.53 13.38
N ALA A 83 -14.90 -4.45 14.00
CA ALA A 83 -15.57 -3.15 13.96
C ALA A 83 -15.69 -2.60 12.52
N ALA A 84 -14.67 -2.79 11.69
CA ALA A 84 -14.71 -2.40 10.28
C ALA A 84 -15.73 -3.23 9.49
N ALA A 85 -15.82 -4.55 9.74
CA ALA A 85 -16.81 -5.41 9.10
C ALA A 85 -18.25 -4.99 9.46
N GLU A 86 -18.51 -4.67 10.72
CA GLU A 86 -19.80 -4.15 11.18
C GLU A 86 -20.16 -2.79 10.57
N ALA A 87 -19.17 -1.90 10.40
CA ALA A 87 -19.40 -0.59 9.78
C ALA A 87 -19.73 -0.69 8.28
N ILE A 88 -19.10 -1.63 7.56
CA ILE A 88 -19.33 -1.84 6.12
C ILE A 88 -20.68 -2.52 5.87
N ARG A 89 -21.05 -3.46 6.74
CA ARG A 89 -22.29 -4.24 6.63
C ARG A 89 -23.12 -4.03 7.90
N PRO A 90 -23.99 -3.01 7.94
CA PRO A 90 -24.88 -2.82 9.07
C PRO A 90 -25.70 -4.10 9.28
N PRO A 91 -25.94 -4.51 10.54
CA PRO A 91 -26.63 -5.75 10.83
C PRO A 91 -28.04 -5.69 10.24
N ASP A 92 -28.34 -6.62 9.33
CA ASP A 92 -29.66 -6.75 8.75
C ASP A 92 -30.66 -7.01 9.88
N PRO A 93 -31.67 -6.15 10.11
CA PRO A 93 -32.63 -6.32 11.20
C PRO A 93 -33.54 -7.56 11.02
N THR A 94 -33.46 -8.21 9.86
CA THR A 94 -34.18 -9.46 9.52
C THR A 94 -33.26 -10.69 9.55
N ALA A 95 -31.95 -10.53 9.77
CA ALA A 95 -31.06 -11.66 9.94
C ALA A 95 -31.44 -12.40 11.24
N THR A 96 -31.68 -13.71 11.13
CA THR A 96 -31.85 -14.56 12.31
C THR A 96 -30.62 -14.39 13.21
N PRO A 97 -30.78 -14.02 14.49
CA PRO A 97 -29.65 -13.91 15.39
C PRO A 97 -28.86 -15.21 15.35
N ALA A 98 -27.56 -15.10 15.06
CA ALA A 98 -26.67 -16.24 15.06
C ALA A 98 -26.80 -16.95 16.42
N PRO A 99 -26.96 -18.29 16.44
CA PRO A 99 -27.05 -19.02 17.70
C PRO A 99 -25.81 -18.73 18.56
N ASP A 100 -26.00 -18.67 19.87
CA ASP A 100 -25.06 -18.23 20.94
C ASP A 100 -23.81 -19.15 21.12
N GLY A 101 -23.25 -19.60 20.00
CA GLY A 101 -22.13 -20.52 19.88
C GLY A 101 -21.41 -20.44 18.52
N THR A 102 -21.77 -19.50 17.63
CA THR A 102 -20.98 -19.25 16.42
C THR A 102 -19.60 -18.69 16.81
N PRO A 103 -18.49 -19.32 16.38
CA PRO A 103 -17.16 -18.81 16.63
C PRO A 103 -17.03 -17.38 16.09
N ARG A 104 -16.52 -16.45 16.92
CA ARG A 104 -16.14 -15.12 16.45
C ARG A 104 -15.17 -15.26 15.26
N PRO A 105 -15.31 -14.43 14.20
CA PRO A 105 -14.42 -14.50 13.05
C PRO A 105 -12.98 -14.34 13.52
N LYS A 106 -12.18 -15.38 13.29
CA LYS A 106 -10.78 -15.44 13.71
C LYS A 106 -9.92 -15.11 12.50
N PHE A 107 -9.49 -13.86 12.42
CA PHE A 107 -8.58 -13.42 11.37
C PHE A 107 -7.18 -13.94 11.64
N GLU A 108 -6.61 -14.70 10.70
CA GLU A 108 -5.26 -15.25 10.82
C GLU A 108 -4.22 -14.35 10.15
N ALA A 109 -4.61 -13.62 9.10
CA ALA A 109 -3.71 -12.78 8.33
C ALA A 109 -4.27 -11.38 8.06
N ARG A 110 -3.37 -10.38 8.10
CA ARG A 110 -3.60 -9.01 7.64
C ARG A 110 -2.73 -8.73 6.42
N VAL A 111 -3.37 -8.29 5.35
CA VAL A 111 -2.73 -7.94 4.07
C VAL A 111 -2.87 -6.44 3.87
N ASP A 112 -1.75 -5.73 3.81
CA ASP A 112 -1.75 -4.32 3.41
C ASP A 112 -1.57 -4.24 1.90
N VAL A 113 -2.58 -3.71 1.22
CA VAL A 113 -2.63 -3.55 -0.24
C VAL A 113 -2.42 -2.10 -0.59
N ARG A 114 -1.39 -1.82 -1.37
CA ARG A 114 -1.14 -0.50 -1.96
C ARG A 114 -1.87 -0.39 -3.28
N VAL A 115 -2.71 0.63 -3.42
CA VAL A 115 -3.44 0.98 -4.65
C VAL A 115 -2.76 2.19 -5.31
N GLU A 116 -2.56 2.13 -6.64
CA GLU A 116 -1.87 3.13 -7.47
C GLU A 116 -2.79 3.78 -8.51
#